data_AF-A0A5B8XT92-F1
#
_entry.id   AF-A0A5B8XT92-F1
#
_cell.length_a   1.000
_cell.length_b   1.000
_cell.length_c   1.000
_cell.angle_alpha   90.00
_cell.angle_beta   90.00
_cell.angle_gamma   90.00
#
_symmetry.space_group_name_H-M   'P 1'
#
loop_
_entity.id
_entity.type
_entity.pdbx_description
1 polymer ?
#
loop_
_entity_poly.entity_id
_entity_poly.type
_entity_poly.pdbx_seq_one_letter_code
_entity_poly.pdbx_strand_id
1 'polypeptide(L)'
;MSEKKWLLGNYDYATHARIMEIVAIFAYLVTTVYIAYQLALQFNSPMVELFWIVPSALFVGLVLADFSSGMVHWLADTFGSTDTPILGPNFIRPFREHHTDPEGITRHDFVEVNGNNCVVIMLFGMPLFLLIPNTSDTWAIWLELALLSQFAGVFATNQIHKWSHQEDPPAFARLLMKMGVIMSVDHHNVHHTAPFDTYYCITTGWLNPVFEKLGIFPKLEKFVRANSPWADPMTSTERNARTIPAQENS
;
A
#
# COMPACT_ATOMS: atom_id res chain seq x y z
N MET A 1 11.51 7.14 -27.61
CA MET A 1 12.34 7.85 -26.63
C MET A 1 13.39 6.88 -26.12
N SER A 2 14.70 7.17 -26.21
CA SER A 2 15.71 6.22 -25.73
C SER A 2 15.61 6.06 -24.22
N GLU A 3 15.42 4.83 -23.73
CA GLU A 3 15.55 4.54 -22.29
C GLU A 3 16.91 5.05 -21.79
N LYS A 4 16.89 6.02 -20.87
CA LYS A 4 18.11 6.44 -20.19
C LYS A 4 18.50 5.31 -19.24
N LYS A 5 19.43 4.47 -19.69
CA LYS A 5 20.06 3.45 -18.84
C LYS A 5 21.04 4.13 -17.89
N TRP A 6 20.64 4.25 -16.63
CA TRP A 6 21.52 4.72 -15.56
C TRP A 6 22.19 3.53 -14.87
N LEU A 7 23.28 3.78 -14.14
CA LEU A 7 23.95 2.74 -13.33
C LEU A 7 23.02 2.11 -12.28
N LEU A 8 21.96 2.83 -11.88
CA LEU A 8 21.01 2.42 -10.84
C LEU A 8 19.68 1.91 -11.40
N GLY A 9 19.61 1.60 -12.70
CA GLY A 9 18.41 1.11 -13.38
C GLY A 9 17.80 2.12 -14.35
N ASN A 10 16.54 1.85 -14.73
CA ASN A 10 15.77 2.70 -15.64
C ASN A 10 14.78 3.53 -14.81
N TYR A 11 14.97 4.85 -14.79
CA TYR A 11 14.09 5.80 -14.10
C TYR A 11 14.18 7.18 -14.77
N ASP A 12 13.13 7.97 -14.65
CA ASP A 12 12.99 9.29 -15.32
C ASP A 12 12.94 10.49 -14.34
N TYR A 13 13.12 10.24 -13.04
CA TYR A 13 13.18 11.24 -11.97
C TYR A 13 14.60 11.48 -11.42
N ALA A 14 14.71 12.29 -10.37
CA ALA A 14 16.00 12.71 -9.82
C ALA A 14 16.77 11.56 -9.13
N THR A 15 18.06 11.42 -9.44
CA THR A 15 18.93 10.35 -8.91
C THR A 15 18.98 10.27 -7.37
N HIS A 16 18.82 11.39 -6.66
CA HIS A 16 18.83 11.36 -5.19
C HIS A 16 17.58 10.66 -4.61
N ALA A 17 16.41 10.79 -5.24
CA ALA A 17 15.22 10.06 -4.84
C ALA A 17 15.41 8.56 -5.10
N ARG A 18 16.03 8.21 -6.23
CA ARG A 18 16.38 6.81 -6.54
C ARG A 18 17.30 6.19 -5.49
N ILE A 19 18.33 6.91 -5.06
CA ILE A 19 19.24 6.45 -4.01
C ILE A 19 18.48 6.28 -2.69
N MET A 20 17.60 7.22 -2.33
CA MET A 20 16.77 7.14 -1.12
C MET A 20 15.92 5.86 -1.11
N GLU A 21 15.26 5.53 -2.22
CA GLU A 21 14.43 4.32 -2.35
C GLU A 21 15.25 3.04 -2.18
N ILE A 22 16.42 2.95 -2.83
CA ILE A 22 17.33 1.81 -2.69
C ILE A 22 17.78 1.65 -1.23
N VAL A 23 18.18 2.76 -0.60
CA VAL A 23 18.59 2.75 0.82
C VAL A 23 17.43 2.34 1.72
N ALA A 24 16.21 2.84 1.46
CA ALA A 24 15.03 2.51 2.23
C ALA A 24 14.64 1.04 2.10
N ILE A 25 14.69 0.47 0.89
CA ILE A 25 14.45 -0.96 0.65
C ILE A 25 15.48 -1.79 1.42
N PHE A 26 16.77 -1.46 1.28
CA PHE A 26 17.82 -2.19 1.98
C PHE A 26 17.66 -2.10 3.50
N ALA A 27 17.42 -0.90 4.03
CA ALA A 27 17.20 -0.68 5.46
C ALA A 27 15.96 -1.43 5.97
N TYR A 28 14.86 -1.43 5.22
CA TYR A 28 13.65 -2.19 5.53
C TYR A 28 13.94 -3.69 5.61
N LEU A 29 14.62 -4.26 4.61
CA LEU A 29 14.95 -5.70 4.60
C LEU A 29 15.85 -6.09 5.77
N VAL A 30 16.93 -5.31 6.01
CA VAL A 30 17.86 -5.56 7.11
C VAL A 30 17.15 -5.47 8.47
N THR A 31 16.32 -4.43 8.67
CA THR A 31 15.60 -4.23 9.93
C THR A 31 14.55 -5.31 10.13
N THR A 32 13.83 -5.71 9.08
CA THR A 32 12.85 -6.80 9.14
C THR A 32 13.51 -8.12 9.52
N VAL A 33 14.66 -8.46 8.91
CA VAL A 33 15.43 -9.67 9.27
C VAL A 33 15.91 -9.60 10.70
N TYR A 34 16.41 -8.44 11.15
CA TYR A 34 16.85 -8.25 12.53
C TYR A 34 15.71 -8.44 13.54
N ILE A 35 14.54 -7.82 13.31
CA ILE A 35 13.38 -7.96 14.19
C ILE A 35 12.89 -9.42 14.18
N ALA A 36 12.78 -10.05 13.01
CA ALA A 36 12.39 -11.45 12.91
C ALA A 36 13.35 -12.38 13.66
N TYR A 37 14.65 -12.07 13.64
CA TYR A 37 15.66 -12.78 14.42
C TYR A 37 15.48 -12.57 15.94
N GLN A 38 15.28 -11.33 16.39
CA GLN A 38 15.03 -11.05 17.81
C GLN A 38 13.77 -11.77 18.30
N LEU A 39 12.70 -11.69 17.54
CA LEU A 39 11.43 -12.38 17.81
C LEU A 39 11.63 -13.90 17.88
N ALA A 40 12.40 -14.49 16.97
CA ALA A 40 12.73 -15.92 17.02
C ALA A 40 13.47 -16.33 18.30
N LEU A 41 14.29 -15.43 18.88
CA LEU A 41 14.95 -15.67 20.17
C LEU A 41 13.99 -15.54 21.37
N GLN A 42 12.95 -14.69 21.25
CA GLN A 42 11.92 -14.54 22.29
C GLN A 42 10.97 -15.74 22.33
N PHE A 43 10.78 -16.41 21.19
CA PHE A 43 9.90 -17.57 21.04
C PHE A 43 10.34 -18.74 21.91
N ASN A 44 9.69 -18.88 23.06
CA ASN A 44 9.83 -20.04 23.96
C ASN A 44 8.45 -20.68 24.27
N SER A 45 7.47 -20.44 23.40
CA SER A 45 6.09 -20.89 23.58
C SER A 45 5.92 -22.38 23.25
N PRO A 46 5.07 -23.11 24.00
CA PRO A 46 4.64 -24.46 23.62
C PRO A 46 4.00 -24.48 22.22
N MET A 47 4.10 -25.61 21.49
CA MET A 47 3.51 -25.76 20.14
C MET A 47 2.03 -25.36 20.06
N VAL A 48 1.27 -25.58 21.14
CA VAL A 48 -0.16 -25.24 21.20
C VAL A 48 -0.39 -23.73 21.10
N GLU A 49 0.50 -22.91 21.64
CA GLU A 49 0.42 -21.45 21.53
C GLU A 49 0.73 -20.97 20.11
N LEU A 50 1.73 -21.58 19.46
CA LEU A 50 2.08 -21.23 18.07
C LEU A 50 0.91 -21.44 17.10
N PHE A 51 0.07 -22.45 17.35
CA PHE A 51 -1.06 -22.79 16.49
C PHE A 51 -2.09 -21.67 16.37
N TRP A 52 -2.22 -20.81 17.38
CA TRP A 52 -3.12 -19.65 17.30
C TRP A 52 -2.36 -18.34 17.11
N ILE A 53 -1.20 -18.15 17.77
CA ILE A 53 -0.47 -16.89 17.74
C ILE A 53 -0.09 -16.52 16.31
N VAL A 54 0.59 -17.44 15.62
CA VAL A 54 1.14 -17.16 14.28
C VAL A 54 0.02 -16.88 13.27
N PRO A 55 -0.94 -17.78 13.02
CA PRO A 55 -1.93 -17.52 11.98
C PRO A 55 -2.82 -16.32 12.30
N SER A 56 -3.19 -16.10 13.57
CA SER A 56 -4.02 -14.95 13.93
C SER A 56 -3.26 -13.62 13.81
N ALA A 57 -2.00 -13.56 14.22
CA ALA A 57 -1.17 -12.37 14.06
C ALA A 57 -0.92 -12.06 12.59
N LEU A 58 -0.59 -13.07 11.78
CA LEU A 58 -0.40 -12.91 10.34
C LEU A 58 -1.69 -12.40 9.68
N PHE A 59 -2.83 -13.01 10.00
CA PHE A 59 -4.14 -12.60 9.48
C PHE A 59 -4.48 -11.16 9.85
N VAL A 60 -4.36 -10.79 11.13
CA VAL A 60 -4.64 -9.41 11.59
C VAL A 60 -3.67 -8.43 10.92
N GLY A 61 -2.40 -8.76 10.81
CA GLY A 61 -1.43 -7.92 10.10
C GLY A 61 -1.81 -7.66 8.64
N LEU A 62 -2.24 -8.69 7.91
CA LEU A 62 -2.71 -8.53 6.53
C LEU A 62 -3.99 -7.69 6.44
N VAL A 63 -4.94 -7.86 7.37
CA VAL A 63 -6.12 -7.00 7.45
C VAL A 63 -5.73 -5.54 7.72
N LEU A 64 -4.77 -5.29 8.62
CA LEU A 64 -4.26 -3.95 8.90
C LEU A 64 -3.52 -3.36 7.70
N ALA A 65 -2.77 -4.16 6.95
CA ALA A 65 -2.11 -3.72 5.72
C ALA A 65 -3.13 -3.35 4.63
N ASP A 66 -4.20 -4.13 4.50
CA ASP A 66 -5.31 -3.84 3.59
C ASP A 66 -6.00 -2.53 4.00
N PHE A 67 -6.30 -2.37 5.29
CA PHE A 67 -6.85 -1.13 5.84
C PHE A 67 -5.95 0.08 5.59
N SER A 68 -4.66 -0.03 5.89
CA SER A 68 -3.68 1.04 5.66
C SER A 68 -3.64 1.43 4.18
N SER A 69 -3.61 0.45 3.27
CA SER A 69 -3.64 0.71 1.83
C SER A 69 -4.90 1.47 1.41
N GLY A 70 -6.07 1.05 1.88
CA GLY A 70 -7.34 1.70 1.56
C GLY A 70 -7.45 3.12 2.11
N MET A 71 -6.96 3.36 3.33
CA MET A 71 -6.96 4.70 3.93
C MET A 71 -6.05 5.67 3.17
N VAL A 72 -4.83 5.24 2.85
CA VAL A 72 -3.85 6.06 2.10
C VAL A 72 -4.37 6.35 0.70
N HIS A 73 -4.90 5.33 0.01
CA HIS A 73 -5.47 5.46 -1.32
C HIS A 73 -6.68 6.41 -1.34
N TRP A 74 -7.65 6.20 -0.45
CA TRP A 74 -8.80 7.08 -0.31
C TRP A 74 -8.39 8.53 -0.01
N LEU A 75 -7.41 8.76 0.87
CA LEU A 75 -6.93 10.11 1.18
C LEU A 75 -6.33 10.82 -0.04
N ALA A 76 -5.46 10.13 -0.78
CA ALA A 76 -4.79 10.67 -1.97
C ALA A 76 -5.77 10.98 -3.09
N ASP A 77 -6.73 10.07 -3.31
CA ASP A 77 -7.78 10.27 -4.30
C ASP A 77 -8.68 11.43 -3.89
N THR A 78 -9.17 11.43 -2.66
CA THR A 78 -10.27 12.29 -2.19
C THR A 78 -9.86 13.73 -1.89
N PHE A 79 -8.70 13.94 -1.30
CA PHE A 79 -8.30 15.23 -0.73
C PHE A 79 -7.04 15.81 -1.35
N GLY A 80 -6.83 17.10 -1.11
CA GLY A 80 -5.65 17.81 -1.60
C GLY A 80 -5.72 18.13 -3.10
N SER A 81 -4.67 18.82 -3.58
CA SER A 81 -4.50 19.24 -4.97
C SER A 81 -3.17 18.73 -5.51
N THR A 82 -3.16 18.35 -6.78
CA THR A 82 -1.93 17.97 -7.50
C THR A 82 -0.91 19.12 -7.64
N ASP A 83 -1.31 20.35 -7.33
CA ASP A 83 -0.46 21.55 -7.33
C ASP A 83 0.11 21.89 -5.94
N THR A 84 -0.26 21.14 -4.90
CA THR A 84 0.27 21.35 -3.54
C THR A 84 1.79 21.18 -3.56
N PRO A 85 2.59 22.15 -3.05
CA PRO A 85 4.04 22.02 -3.06
C PRO A 85 4.49 20.72 -2.38
N ILE A 86 5.39 19.99 -3.05
CA ILE A 86 5.94 18.70 -2.61
C ILE A 86 4.90 17.56 -2.60
N LEU A 87 3.78 17.68 -1.87
CA LEU A 87 2.79 16.60 -1.73
C LEU A 87 1.98 16.36 -3.01
N GLY A 88 1.63 17.42 -3.72
CA GLY A 88 0.86 17.37 -4.97
C GLY A 88 1.52 16.50 -6.02
N PRO A 89 2.73 16.85 -6.51
CA PRO A 89 3.39 16.11 -7.58
C PRO A 89 3.93 14.74 -7.15
N ASN A 90 4.34 14.55 -5.89
CA ASN A 90 5.00 13.30 -5.46
C ASN A 90 4.05 12.27 -4.81
N PHE A 91 2.84 12.66 -4.44
CA PHE A 91 1.90 11.77 -3.74
C PHE A 91 0.49 11.83 -4.33
N ILE A 92 -0.13 13.02 -4.46
CA ILE A 92 -1.53 13.10 -4.92
C ILE A 92 -1.67 12.80 -6.42
N ARG A 93 -0.78 13.39 -7.22
CA ARG A 93 -0.79 13.28 -8.68
C ARG A 93 -0.65 11.84 -9.18
N PRO A 94 0.33 11.03 -8.71
CA PRO A 94 0.45 9.63 -9.13
C PRO A 94 -0.83 8.81 -8.94
N PHE A 95 -1.53 8.97 -7.81
CA PHE A 95 -2.77 8.24 -7.52
C PHE A 95 -3.91 8.61 -8.48
N ARG A 96 -4.04 9.90 -8.84
CA ARG A 96 -5.12 10.35 -9.74
C ARG A 96 -4.82 10.09 -11.21
N GLU A 97 -3.57 10.29 -11.63
CA GLU A 97 -3.15 10.00 -13.01
C GLU A 97 -3.23 8.49 -13.29
N HIS A 98 -3.07 7.63 -12.28
CA HIS A 98 -3.29 6.18 -12.36
C HIS A 98 -4.70 5.80 -12.85
N HIS A 99 -5.75 6.55 -12.52
CA HIS A 99 -7.09 6.28 -13.08
C HIS A 99 -7.19 6.58 -14.57
N THR A 100 -6.31 7.45 -15.07
CA THR A 100 -6.26 7.85 -16.49
C THR A 100 -5.35 6.92 -17.30
N ASP A 101 -4.27 6.43 -16.69
CA ASP A 101 -3.30 5.49 -17.28
C ASP A 101 -3.00 4.34 -16.30
N PRO A 102 -3.92 3.36 -16.13
CA PRO A 102 -3.78 2.32 -15.13
C PRO A 102 -2.58 1.39 -15.34
N GLU A 103 -2.17 1.21 -16.60
CA GLU A 103 -1.00 0.38 -16.94
C GLU A 103 0.33 1.11 -16.69
N GLY A 104 0.31 2.41 -16.38
CA GLY A 104 1.47 3.23 -16.00
C GLY A 104 2.37 2.52 -15.00
N ILE A 105 1.76 1.99 -13.94
CA ILE A 105 2.47 1.31 -12.86
C ILE A 105 3.24 0.07 -13.33
N THR A 106 2.81 -0.58 -14.42
CA THR A 106 3.46 -1.78 -14.95
C THR A 106 4.82 -1.49 -15.58
N ARG A 107 5.04 -0.24 -16.01
CA ARG A 107 6.26 0.22 -16.69
C ARG A 107 7.39 0.60 -15.72
N HIS A 108 7.08 0.83 -14.46
CA HIS A 108 8.06 1.13 -13.41
C HIS A 108 8.82 -0.10 -12.95
N ASP A 109 10.08 0.06 -12.57
CA ASP A 109 10.88 -1.04 -12.03
C ASP A 109 10.57 -1.33 -10.56
N PHE A 110 11.16 -2.40 -10.00
CA PHE A 110 10.88 -2.84 -8.64
C PHE A 110 11.14 -1.76 -7.58
N VAL A 111 12.20 -0.95 -7.77
CA VAL A 111 12.60 0.05 -6.78
C VAL A 111 11.64 1.23 -6.81
N GLU A 112 11.26 1.69 -8.00
CA GLU A 112 10.30 2.78 -8.15
C GLU A 112 8.90 2.39 -7.61
N VAL A 113 8.47 1.14 -7.86
CA VAL A 113 7.17 0.65 -7.37
C VAL A 113 7.14 0.55 -5.84
N ASN A 114 8.21 0.07 -5.20
CA ASN A 114 8.18 -0.32 -3.78
C ASN A 114 8.96 0.61 -2.83
N GLY A 115 9.79 1.50 -3.36
CA GLY A 115 10.70 2.35 -2.61
C GLY A 115 9.98 3.27 -1.63
N ASN A 116 8.93 3.95 -2.09
CA ASN A 116 8.13 4.84 -1.24
C ASN A 116 7.45 4.12 -0.07
N ASN A 117 6.97 2.87 -0.27
CA ASN A 117 6.42 2.07 0.82
C ASN A 117 7.49 1.80 1.88
N CYS A 118 8.73 1.49 1.47
CA CYS A 118 9.83 1.29 2.40
C CYS A 118 10.20 2.58 3.16
N VAL A 119 10.18 3.75 2.50
CA VAL A 119 10.43 5.03 3.17
C VAL A 119 9.40 5.26 4.27
N VAL A 120 8.11 5.08 3.98
CA VAL A 120 7.02 5.26 4.95
C VAL A 120 7.14 4.25 6.10
N ILE A 121 7.39 2.98 5.78
CA ILE A 121 7.58 1.93 6.80
C ILE A 121 8.78 2.26 7.69
N MET A 122 9.92 2.68 7.13
CA MET A 122 11.10 3.01 7.93
C MET A 122 10.91 4.23 8.82
N LEU A 123 10.20 5.26 8.35
CA LEU A 123 9.98 6.49 9.11
C LEU A 123 8.90 6.35 10.18
N PHE A 124 7.82 5.62 9.90
CA PHE A 124 6.64 5.60 10.77
C PHE A 124 6.27 4.20 11.29
N GLY A 125 6.60 3.14 10.56
CA GLY A 125 6.28 1.77 10.94
C GLY A 125 7.30 1.14 11.88
N MET A 126 8.57 1.06 11.46
CA MET A 126 9.65 0.42 12.23
C MET A 126 9.87 1.01 13.63
N PRO A 127 9.73 2.34 13.86
CA PRO A 127 9.83 2.88 15.22
C PRO A 127 8.77 2.33 16.19
N LEU A 128 7.63 1.80 15.71
CA LEU A 128 6.60 1.22 16.59
C LEU A 128 7.11 0.00 17.36
N PHE A 129 8.08 -0.75 16.84
CA PHE A 129 8.68 -1.87 17.57
C PHE A 129 9.45 -1.43 18.80
N LEU A 130 9.93 -0.17 18.86
CA LEU A 130 10.59 0.37 20.05
C LEU A 130 9.62 0.57 21.22
N LEU A 131 8.31 0.57 20.95
CA LEU A 131 7.27 0.69 21.96
C LEU A 131 6.85 -0.66 22.54
N ILE A 132 7.31 -1.77 21.95
CA ILE A 132 6.97 -3.12 22.38
C ILE A 132 8.08 -3.64 23.31
N PRO A 133 7.75 -4.09 24.53
CA PRO A 133 8.74 -4.67 25.43
C PRO A 133 9.36 -5.94 24.82
N ASN A 134 10.68 -5.98 24.73
CA ASN A 134 11.44 -7.17 24.32
C ASN A 134 11.36 -8.24 25.42
N THR A 135 10.36 -9.12 25.33
CA THR A 135 10.02 -10.13 26.33
C THR A 135 9.44 -11.38 25.66
N SER A 136 9.45 -12.50 26.36
CA SER A 136 8.76 -13.72 25.92
C SER A 136 7.25 -13.72 26.24
N ASP A 137 6.66 -12.55 26.53
CA ASP A 137 5.22 -12.45 26.74
C ASP A 137 4.45 -12.75 25.44
N THR A 138 3.45 -13.61 25.54
CA THR A 138 2.66 -14.07 24.40
C THR A 138 2.02 -12.93 23.60
N TRP A 139 1.53 -11.88 24.26
CA TRP A 139 0.88 -10.76 23.58
C TRP A 139 1.88 -9.81 22.95
N ALA A 140 3.04 -9.62 23.57
CA ALA A 140 4.14 -8.87 22.96
C ALA A 140 4.59 -9.54 21.65
N ILE A 141 4.86 -10.85 21.69
CA ILE A 141 5.22 -11.67 20.51
C ILE A 141 4.13 -11.59 19.43
N TRP A 142 2.85 -11.74 19.83
CA TRP A 142 1.73 -11.66 18.90
C TRP A 142 1.65 -10.30 18.21
N LEU A 143 1.84 -9.21 18.95
CA LEU A 143 1.82 -7.85 18.41
C LEU A 143 3.00 -7.60 17.47
N GLU A 144 4.22 -8.03 17.83
CA GLU A 144 5.39 -7.94 16.94
C GLU A 144 5.16 -8.71 15.63
N LEU A 145 4.61 -9.93 15.70
CA LEU A 145 4.23 -10.70 14.51
C LEU A 145 3.17 -10.00 13.67
N ALA A 146 2.15 -9.42 14.30
CA ALA A 146 1.08 -8.72 13.60
C ALA A 146 1.61 -7.47 12.88
N LEU A 147 2.49 -6.70 13.52
CA LEU A 147 3.17 -5.56 12.90
C LEU A 147 4.12 -5.99 11.78
N LEU A 148 4.90 -7.05 11.98
CA LEU A 148 5.77 -7.59 10.91
C LEU A 148 4.93 -8.01 9.69
N SER A 149 3.83 -8.72 9.91
CA SER A 149 2.89 -9.10 8.85
C SER A 149 2.26 -7.88 8.17
N GLN A 150 1.84 -6.88 8.95
CA GLN A 150 1.31 -5.63 8.42
C GLN A 150 2.31 -4.94 7.50
N PHE A 151 3.56 -4.75 7.95
CA PHE A 151 4.56 -4.04 7.15
C PHE A 151 5.05 -4.87 5.96
N ALA A 152 5.08 -6.20 6.06
CA ALA A 152 5.29 -7.06 4.90
C ALA A 152 4.16 -6.90 3.86
N GLY A 153 2.91 -6.80 4.33
CA GLY A 153 1.75 -6.51 3.48
C GLY A 153 1.87 -5.13 2.80
N VAL A 154 2.14 -4.07 3.57
CA VAL A 154 2.32 -2.71 3.04
C VAL A 154 3.48 -2.62 2.04
N PHE A 155 4.60 -3.29 2.33
CA PHE A 155 5.72 -3.40 1.39
C PHE A 155 5.27 -4.02 0.06
N ALA A 156 4.48 -5.10 0.11
CA ALA A 156 3.99 -5.80 -1.07
C ALA A 156 2.84 -5.07 -1.80
N THR A 157 2.14 -4.13 -1.17
CA THR A 157 0.92 -3.50 -1.71
C THR A 157 1.10 -2.95 -3.12
N ASN A 158 2.15 -2.15 -3.37
CA ASN A 158 2.35 -1.55 -4.70
C ASN A 158 2.76 -2.59 -5.75
N GLN A 159 3.48 -3.64 -5.34
CA GLN A 159 3.79 -4.74 -6.23
C GLN A 159 2.54 -5.56 -6.61
N ILE A 160 1.64 -5.77 -5.65
CA ILE A 160 0.33 -6.41 -5.85
C ILE A 160 -0.54 -5.53 -6.76
N HIS A 161 -0.53 -4.21 -6.54
CA HIS A 161 -1.20 -3.23 -7.39
C HIS A 161 -0.71 -3.33 -8.84
N LYS A 162 0.62 -3.32 -9.03
CA LYS A 162 1.25 -3.52 -10.33
C LYS A 162 0.79 -4.81 -11.00
N TRP A 163 0.78 -5.92 -10.28
CA TRP A 163 0.32 -7.20 -10.83
C TRP A 163 -1.17 -7.19 -11.20
N SER A 164 -1.98 -6.35 -10.57
CA SER A 164 -3.41 -6.23 -10.87
C SER A 164 -3.69 -5.49 -12.19
N HIS A 165 -2.69 -4.80 -12.75
CA HIS A 165 -2.76 -4.16 -14.08
C HIS A 165 -1.88 -4.84 -15.14
N GLN A 166 -1.07 -5.81 -14.74
CA GLN A 166 -0.18 -6.50 -15.66
C GLN A 166 -0.95 -7.62 -16.37
N GLU A 167 -0.85 -7.72 -17.71
CA GLU A 167 -1.52 -8.77 -18.48
C GLU A 167 -1.07 -10.18 -18.07
N ASP A 168 0.23 -10.38 -17.85
CA ASP A 168 0.83 -11.65 -17.45
C ASP A 168 1.69 -11.48 -16.18
N PRO A 169 1.07 -11.36 -14.98
CA PRO A 169 1.80 -11.25 -13.72
C PRO A 169 2.38 -12.61 -13.34
N PRO A 170 3.47 -12.72 -12.55
CA PRO A 170 4.14 -13.98 -12.26
C PRO A 170 3.19 -15.11 -11.79
N ALA A 171 3.49 -16.37 -12.14
CA ALA A 171 2.60 -17.50 -11.86
C ALA A 171 2.22 -17.66 -10.38
N PHE A 172 3.14 -17.36 -9.45
CA PHE A 172 2.84 -17.40 -8.02
C PHE A 172 1.88 -16.28 -7.60
N ALA A 173 1.98 -15.09 -8.20
CA ALA A 173 1.07 -13.99 -7.93
C ALA A 173 -0.35 -14.36 -8.40
N ARG A 174 -0.47 -14.91 -9.62
CA ARG A 174 -1.76 -15.42 -10.13
C ARG A 174 -2.38 -16.49 -9.22
N LEU A 175 -1.55 -17.38 -8.66
CA LEU A 175 -2.02 -18.38 -7.70
C LEU A 175 -2.58 -17.72 -6.43
N LEU A 176 -1.86 -16.77 -5.84
CA LEU A 176 -2.29 -16.04 -4.65
C LEU A 176 -3.56 -15.21 -4.89
N MET A 177 -3.68 -14.57 -6.06
CA MET A 177 -4.88 -13.87 -6.50
C MET A 177 -6.07 -14.82 -6.59
N LYS A 178 -5.89 -15.99 -7.23
CA LYS A 178 -6.94 -17.01 -7.35
C LYS A 178 -7.35 -17.59 -5.99
N MET A 179 -6.43 -17.69 -5.04
CA MET A 179 -6.72 -18.09 -3.66
C MET A 179 -7.39 -16.98 -2.84
N GLY A 180 -7.49 -15.76 -3.37
CA GLY A 180 -8.02 -14.60 -2.64
C GLY A 180 -7.12 -14.13 -1.51
N VAL A 181 -5.83 -14.45 -1.54
CA VAL A 181 -4.85 -14.02 -0.52
C VAL A 181 -4.35 -12.60 -0.79
N ILE A 182 -4.23 -12.23 -2.06
CA ILE A 182 -3.88 -10.87 -2.52
C ILE A 182 -4.94 -10.39 -3.50
N MET A 183 -4.99 -9.07 -3.74
CA MET A 183 -5.94 -8.43 -4.65
C MET A 183 -5.90 -9.05 -6.05
N SER A 184 -7.06 -9.36 -6.63
CA SER A 184 -7.21 -9.82 -8.00
C SER A 184 -7.49 -8.67 -8.98
N VAL A 185 -7.20 -8.91 -10.26
CA VAL A 185 -7.50 -7.98 -11.37
C VAL A 185 -8.97 -7.58 -11.37
N ASP A 186 -9.89 -8.55 -11.37
CA ASP A 186 -11.34 -8.29 -11.42
C ASP A 186 -11.83 -7.47 -10.22
N HIS A 187 -11.28 -7.73 -9.03
CA HIS A 187 -11.64 -7.01 -7.82
C HIS A 187 -11.10 -5.57 -7.86
N HIS A 188 -9.86 -5.38 -8.29
CA HIS A 188 -9.29 -4.04 -8.43
C HIS A 188 -10.01 -3.22 -9.51
N ASN A 189 -10.50 -3.85 -10.58
CA ASN A 189 -11.26 -3.19 -11.64
C ASN A 189 -12.57 -2.55 -11.15
N VAL A 190 -13.14 -3.00 -10.03
CA VAL A 190 -14.30 -2.33 -9.42
C VAL A 190 -13.96 -0.90 -9.02
N HIS A 191 -12.77 -0.67 -8.45
CA HIS A 191 -12.28 0.66 -8.12
C HIS A 191 -12.03 1.52 -9.36
N HIS A 192 -11.58 0.90 -10.46
CA HIS A 192 -11.38 1.57 -11.76
C HIS A 192 -12.68 1.90 -12.51
N THR A 193 -13.85 1.64 -11.91
CA THR A 193 -15.12 2.08 -12.46
C THR A 193 -15.42 3.50 -11.99
N ALA A 194 -15.74 4.41 -12.92
CA ALA A 194 -16.14 5.76 -12.57
C ALA A 194 -17.33 5.73 -11.57
N PRO A 195 -17.30 6.53 -10.49
CA PRO A 195 -16.47 7.72 -10.31
C PRO A 195 -15.19 7.52 -9.46
N PHE A 196 -14.63 6.30 -9.43
CA PHE A 196 -13.39 5.96 -8.72
C PHE A 196 -13.45 6.23 -7.21
N ASP A 197 -14.63 6.05 -6.61
CA ASP A 197 -14.91 6.43 -5.22
C ASP A 197 -15.20 5.25 -4.28
N THR A 198 -14.93 4.03 -4.74
CA THR A 198 -15.16 2.80 -3.97
C THR A 198 -13.96 1.86 -4.06
N TYR A 199 -13.93 0.84 -3.19
CA TYR A 199 -12.97 -0.28 -3.27
C TYR A 199 -11.46 0.11 -3.20
N TYR A 200 -11.13 1.05 -2.31
CA TYR A 200 -9.78 1.60 -2.19
C TYR A 200 -8.69 0.66 -1.65
N CYS A 201 -9.04 -0.41 -0.91
CA CYS A 201 -8.03 -1.31 -0.32
C CYS A 201 -7.37 -2.16 -1.39
N ILE A 202 -6.04 -2.30 -1.37
CA ILE A 202 -5.23 -2.88 -2.46
C ILE A 202 -4.45 -4.13 -2.03
N THR A 203 -4.07 -4.27 -0.77
CA THR A 203 -3.18 -5.37 -0.34
C THR A 203 -3.84 -6.74 -0.54
N THR A 204 -5.04 -6.91 -0.01
CA THR A 204 -5.84 -8.15 -0.14
C THR A 204 -7.22 -7.88 -0.74
N GLY A 205 -7.73 -6.66 -0.58
CA GLY A 205 -9.08 -6.26 -0.95
C GLY A 205 -10.16 -6.78 0.01
N TRP A 206 -9.81 -7.53 1.06
CA TRP A 206 -10.78 -8.16 1.96
C TRP A 206 -11.75 -7.16 2.61
N LEU A 207 -11.27 -5.95 2.88
CA LEU A 207 -12.07 -4.92 3.53
C LEU A 207 -13.00 -4.17 2.57
N ASN A 208 -12.79 -4.25 1.25
CA ASN A 208 -13.57 -3.47 0.29
C ASN A 208 -15.08 -3.76 0.35
N PRO A 209 -15.57 -5.01 0.28
CA PRO A 209 -17.01 -5.28 0.36
C PRO A 209 -17.61 -4.87 1.70
N VAL A 210 -16.83 -4.96 2.78
CA VAL A 210 -17.26 -4.57 4.13
C VAL A 210 -17.40 -3.05 4.22
N PHE A 211 -16.40 -2.31 3.74
CA PHE A 211 -16.39 -0.85 3.76
C PHE A 211 -17.43 -0.24 2.85
N GLU A 212 -17.67 -0.85 1.69
CA GLU A 212 -18.74 -0.47 0.79
C GLU A 212 -20.11 -0.65 1.46
N LYS A 213 -20.40 -1.85 1.96
CA LYS A 213 -21.67 -2.15 2.63
C LYS A 213 -21.95 -1.24 3.83
N LEU A 214 -20.92 -0.87 4.58
CA LEU A 214 -21.03 0.02 5.73
C LEU A 214 -20.96 1.51 5.36
N GLY A 215 -20.63 1.85 4.11
CA GLY A 215 -20.43 3.22 3.64
C GLY A 215 -19.33 3.96 4.40
N ILE A 216 -18.22 3.28 4.71
CA ILE A 216 -17.15 3.83 5.57
C ILE A 216 -16.52 5.08 4.94
N PHE A 217 -16.06 5.01 3.70
CA PHE A 217 -15.37 6.13 3.06
C PHE A 217 -16.28 7.36 2.83
N PRO A 218 -17.52 7.24 2.33
CA PRO A 218 -18.44 8.38 2.24
C PRO A 218 -18.72 9.04 3.61
N LYS A 219 -18.85 8.24 4.69
CA LYS A 219 -19.05 8.77 6.04
C LYS A 219 -17.82 9.50 6.55
N LEU A 220 -16.63 8.93 6.36
CA LEU A 220 -15.35 9.55 6.71
C LEU A 220 -15.14 10.84 5.93
N GLU A 221 -15.46 10.85 4.64
CA GLU A 221 -15.34 12.04 3.80
C GLU A 221 -16.23 13.17 4.31
N LYS A 222 -17.51 12.87 4.57
CA LYS A 222 -18.43 13.85 5.17
C LYS A 222 -17.90 14.38 6.51
N PHE A 223 -17.36 13.50 7.35
CA PHE A 223 -16.79 13.88 8.64
C PHE A 223 -15.57 14.80 8.48
N VAL A 224 -14.61 14.45 7.62
CA VAL A 224 -13.42 15.27 7.38
C VAL A 224 -13.81 16.63 6.79
N ARG A 225 -14.68 16.68 5.78
CA ARG A 225 -15.13 17.95 5.19
C ARG A 225 -15.85 18.87 6.18
N ALA A 226 -16.61 18.29 7.12
CA ALA A 226 -17.29 19.07 8.16
C ALA A 226 -16.33 19.65 9.20
N ASN A 227 -15.20 18.99 9.48
CA ASN A 227 -14.27 19.37 10.55
C ASN A 227 -12.94 19.96 10.05
N SER A 228 -12.70 19.94 8.74
CA SER A 228 -11.47 20.44 8.12
C SER A 228 -11.83 21.15 6.80
N PRO A 229 -12.33 22.40 6.87
CA PRO A 229 -12.74 23.17 5.68
C PRO A 229 -11.62 23.35 4.65
N TRP A 230 -10.36 23.25 5.09
CA TRP A 230 -9.15 23.36 4.26
C TRP A 230 -8.76 22.05 3.56
N ALA A 231 -9.42 20.93 3.85
CA ALA A 231 -9.10 19.62 3.28
C ALA A 231 -9.47 19.50 1.80
N ASP A 232 -10.22 20.45 1.24
CA ASP A 232 -10.70 20.43 -0.14
C ASP A 232 -10.13 21.55 -1.04
N PRO A 233 -8.82 21.52 -1.37
CA PRO A 233 -8.30 22.32 -2.46
C PRO A 233 -8.48 21.62 -3.82
N MET A 234 -9.29 20.54 -3.92
CA MET A 234 -9.49 19.85 -5.19
C MET A 234 -10.13 20.81 -6.19
N THR A 235 -9.50 20.97 -7.34
CA THR A 235 -9.99 21.86 -8.39
C THR A 235 -11.26 21.28 -9.01
N SER A 236 -12.10 22.14 -9.61
CA SER A 236 -13.28 21.68 -10.35
C SER A 236 -12.91 20.71 -11.49
N THR A 237 -11.77 20.94 -12.13
CA THR A 237 -11.22 20.07 -13.17
C THR A 237 -10.92 18.66 -12.64
N GLU A 238 -10.26 18.56 -11.49
CA GLU A 238 -9.94 17.27 -10.85
C GLU A 238 -11.21 16.53 -10.38
N ARG A 239 -12.25 17.24 -9.94
CA ARG A 239 -13.56 16.63 -9.63
C ARG A 239 -14.26 16.09 -10.88
N ASN A 240 -14.24 16.85 -11.97
CA ASN A 240 -14.88 16.45 -13.22
C ASN A 240 -14.14 15.29 -13.90
N ALA A 241 -12.82 15.18 -13.75
CA ALA A 241 -12.06 14.06 -14.29
C ALA A 241 -12.54 12.70 -13.74
N ARG A 242 -13.04 12.65 -12.49
CA ARG A 242 -13.56 11.42 -11.90
C ARG A 242 -14.84 10.90 -12.55
N THR A 243 -15.63 11.76 -13.19
CA THR A 243 -16.90 11.34 -13.81
C THR A 243 -16.72 10.81 -15.23
N ILE A 244 -15.49 10.86 -15.76
CA ILE A 244 -15.14 10.41 -17.09
C ILE A 244 -14.53 9.00 -16.97
N PRO A 245 -15.06 7.98 -17.66
CA PRO A 245 -14.46 6.65 -17.69
C PRO A 245 -13.01 6.71 -18.18
N ALA A 246 -12.15 5.82 -17.67
CA ALA A 246 -10.80 5.65 -18.18
C ALA A 246 -10.85 5.37 -19.70
N GLN A 247 -9.95 5.98 -20.47
CA GLN A 247 -9.89 5.71 -21.90
C GLN A 247 -9.35 4.30 -22.11
N GLU A 248 -10.17 3.40 -22.66
CA GLU A 248 -9.68 2.13 -23.21
C GLU A 248 -8.74 2.47 -24.37
N ASN A 249 -7.44 2.34 -24.14
CA ASN A 249 -6.48 2.39 -25.24
C ASN A 249 -6.69 1.14 -26.10
N SER A 250 -7.30 1.36 -27.28
CA SER A 250 -7.50 0.38 -28.35
C SER A 250 -6.19 -0.08 -28.98
#